data_AF-A0A271VUW1-F1
#
_entry.id   AF-A0A271VUW1-F1
#
_cell.length_a   1.000
_cell.length_b   1.000
_cell.length_c   1.000
_cell.angle_alpha   90.00
_cell.angle_beta   90.00
_cell.angle_gamma   90.00
#
_symmetry.space_group_name_H-M   'P 1'
#
loop_
_entity.id
_entity.type
_entity.pdbx_description
1 polymer ?
#
loop_
_entity_poly.entity_id
_entity_poly.type
_entity_poly.pdbx_seq_one_letter_code
_entity_poly.pdbx_strand_id
1 'polypeptide(L)'
;MAVELNQLRDQIDEVDKQMVELLARRLALVEQVGQVKSRYGLPIYAPDREAAMLASRRAEAESKGVPPQLIEDILRRTMRESYASEKDSGFKCLNPELRSVVIIGGNGQLGRLFGRMFKLSGYQVKVLGSQDWDKADELLSDAGLVVVTVPIHLTLGVIEKLRQLPDDCILCDLTSIKAKPLAAMLQVHEGPVVGLHPMFGPDVPSLAKQVIVYCDGRGNEHYQWLLQQFAIWGASLCQIDAAEHDRGMTLIQALRHFTSFAYGLHLTKENPNLAQLLKLSSPIYRLELAMVGRLFGQDPHLYGDIILSSPENIEMIQRFHRCLSEAVELVSAGDKASFVAQFERVSQWFGDYSQQFMHESQNLLKQANDAIHRG
;
A
#
# COMPACT_ATOMS: atom_id res chain seq x y z
N MET A 1 19.30 -1.17 48.82
CA MET A 1 18.31 -1.82 47.93
C MET A 1 17.20 -0.86 47.45
N ALA A 2 16.19 -0.48 48.25
CA ALA A 2 15.11 0.39 47.75
C ALA A 2 15.57 1.82 47.37
N VAL A 3 16.52 2.40 48.11
CA VAL A 3 17.05 3.75 47.86
C VAL A 3 17.98 3.80 46.64
N GLU A 4 18.93 2.86 46.54
CA GLU A 4 19.83 2.75 45.38
C GLU A 4 19.06 2.47 44.09
N LEU A 5 18.02 1.64 44.16
CA LEU A 5 17.13 1.38 43.02
C LEU A 5 16.38 2.64 42.59
N ASN A 6 15.89 3.45 43.55
CA ASN A 6 15.22 4.70 43.23
C ASN A 6 16.20 5.72 42.62
N GLN A 7 17.43 5.82 43.12
CA GLN A 7 18.44 6.70 42.51
C GLN A 7 18.78 6.30 41.08
N LEU A 8 18.87 5.00 40.77
CA LEU A 8 19.07 4.52 39.41
C LEU A 8 17.85 4.81 38.52
N ARG A 9 16.63 4.70 39.04
CA ARG A 9 15.41 5.07 38.31
C ARG A 9 15.36 6.56 38.00
N ASP A 10 15.71 7.42 38.96
CA ASP A 10 15.77 8.87 38.75
C ASP A 10 16.79 9.24 37.65
N GLN A 11 17.92 8.51 37.57
CA GLN A 11 18.90 8.68 36.50
C GLN A 11 18.39 8.20 35.14
N ILE A 12 17.65 7.08 35.10
CA ILE A 12 16.99 6.59 33.88
C ILE A 12 15.95 7.60 33.40
N ASP A 13 15.11 8.12 34.30
CA ASP A 13 14.09 9.12 33.97
C ASP A 13 14.72 10.38 33.36
N GLU A 14 15.90 10.78 33.85
CA GLU A 14 16.62 11.92 33.29
C GLU A 14 17.19 11.64 31.88
N VAL A 15 17.69 10.43 31.63
CA VAL A 15 18.08 9.99 30.28
C VAL A 15 16.87 9.96 29.34
N ASP A 16 15.73 9.47 29.81
CA ASP A 16 14.50 9.40 29.02
C ASP A 16 13.98 10.80 28.64
N LYS A 17 14.08 11.79 29.54
CA LYS A 17 13.79 13.20 29.21
C LYS A 17 14.71 13.73 28.11
N GLN A 18 16.01 13.45 28.19
CA GLN A 18 16.97 13.87 27.15
C GLN A 18 16.65 13.21 25.80
N MET A 19 16.17 11.96 25.80
CA MET A 19 15.70 11.32 24.56
C MET A 19 14.52 12.07 23.95
N VAL A 20 13.56 12.52 24.76
CA VAL A 20 12.42 13.34 24.27
C VAL A 20 12.90 14.66 23.67
N GLU A 21 13.83 15.36 24.32
CA GLU A 21 14.40 16.61 23.80
C GLU A 21 15.11 16.42 22.45
N LEU A 22 15.88 15.33 22.32
CA LEU A 22 16.57 14.98 21.07
C LEU A 22 15.57 14.66 19.95
N LEU A 23 14.48 13.95 20.26
CA LEU A 23 13.41 13.66 19.31
C LEU A 23 12.69 14.94 18.87
N ALA A 24 12.37 15.85 19.80
CA ALA A 24 11.76 17.13 19.49
C ALA A 24 12.65 17.97 18.55
N ARG A 25 13.96 18.05 18.87
CA ARG A 25 14.93 18.73 17.99
C ARG A 25 15.01 18.08 16.61
N ARG A 26 14.98 16.75 16.54
CA ARG A 26 14.99 16.03 15.26
C ARG A 26 13.74 16.34 14.43
N LEU A 27 12.55 16.39 15.04
CA LEU A 27 11.31 16.73 14.35
C LEU A 27 11.34 18.15 13.79
N ALA A 28 11.87 19.13 14.55
CA ALA A 28 12.05 20.49 14.06
C ALA A 28 13.02 20.57 12.85
N LEU A 29 14.09 19.76 12.84
CA LEU A 29 14.99 19.67 11.69
C LEU A 29 14.32 19.00 10.48
N VAL A 30 13.50 17.98 10.71
CA VAL A 30 12.72 17.32 9.66
C VAL A 30 11.75 18.29 9.00
N GLU A 31 11.08 19.15 9.78
CA GLU A 31 10.19 20.18 9.23
C GLU A 31 10.94 21.14 8.31
N GLN A 32 12.14 21.61 8.72
CA GLN A 32 13.00 22.44 7.88
C GLN A 32 13.44 21.70 6.60
N VAL A 33 13.78 20.41 6.71
CA VAL A 33 14.09 19.56 5.55
C VAL A 33 12.88 19.45 4.64
N GLY A 34 11.66 19.28 5.18
CA GLY A 34 10.41 19.26 4.42
C GLY A 34 10.18 20.55 3.63
N GLN A 35 10.41 21.71 4.25
CA GLN A 35 10.33 23.02 3.57
C GLN A 35 11.33 23.13 2.42
N VAL A 36 12.58 22.68 2.63
CA VAL A 36 13.61 22.65 1.58
C VAL A 36 13.21 21.69 0.45
N LYS A 37 12.80 20.46 0.77
CA LYS A 37 12.38 19.46 -0.22
C LYS A 37 11.18 19.97 -1.03
N SER A 38 10.20 20.58 -0.37
CA SER A 38 9.04 21.18 -1.03
C SER A 38 9.44 22.32 -1.97
N ARG A 39 10.36 23.20 -1.56
CA ARG A 39 10.88 24.26 -2.45
C ARG A 39 11.58 23.72 -3.70
N TYR A 40 12.40 22.67 -3.55
CA TYR A 40 13.20 22.12 -4.65
C TYR A 40 12.49 21.01 -5.44
N GLY A 41 11.41 20.42 -4.92
CA GLY A 41 10.69 19.30 -5.55
C GLY A 41 11.39 17.97 -5.34
N LEU A 42 12.07 17.81 -4.20
CA LEU A 42 12.78 16.59 -3.88
C LEU A 42 11.82 15.57 -3.24
N PRO A 43 12.00 14.26 -3.52
CA PRO A 43 11.12 13.24 -2.97
C PRO A 43 11.23 13.14 -1.46
N ILE A 44 10.08 12.85 -0.83
CA ILE A 44 10.01 12.53 0.60
C ILE A 44 10.89 11.32 0.91
N TYR A 45 10.70 10.26 0.13
CA TYR A 45 11.40 8.99 0.30
C TYR A 45 12.71 8.96 -0.48
N ALA A 46 13.82 8.70 0.22
CA ALA A 46 15.16 8.61 -0.34
C ALA A 46 15.86 7.33 0.15
N PRO A 47 15.65 6.18 -0.52
CA PRO A 47 16.08 4.86 -0.03
C PRO A 47 17.58 4.79 0.27
N ASP A 48 18.43 5.26 -0.65
CA ASP A 48 19.89 5.18 -0.49
C ASP A 48 20.39 6.02 0.69
N ARG A 49 19.77 7.19 0.89
CA ARG A 49 20.11 8.08 2.01
C ARG A 49 19.71 7.45 3.34
N GLU A 50 18.55 6.81 3.42
CA GLU A 50 18.10 6.07 4.60
C GLU A 50 19.00 4.89 4.91
N ALA A 51 19.33 4.07 3.89
CA ALA A 51 20.19 2.91 4.03
C ALA A 51 21.59 3.31 4.54
N ALA A 52 22.19 4.34 3.94
CA ALA A 52 23.49 4.84 4.37
C ALA A 52 23.47 5.42 5.80
N MET A 53 22.41 6.15 6.15
CA MET A 53 22.24 6.69 7.51
C MET A 53 22.09 5.56 8.53
N LEU A 54 21.24 4.58 8.28
CA LEU A 54 21.03 3.44 9.18
C LEU A 54 22.32 2.62 9.34
N ALA A 55 23.02 2.32 8.25
CA ALA A 55 24.30 1.60 8.31
C ALA A 55 25.33 2.35 9.16
N SER A 56 25.46 3.67 8.97
CA SER A 56 26.36 4.51 9.77
C SER A 56 25.98 4.53 11.25
N ARG A 57 24.69 4.67 11.58
CA ARG A 57 24.22 4.71 12.99
C ARG A 57 24.33 3.36 13.68
N ARG A 58 24.16 2.24 12.96
CA ARG A 58 24.38 0.89 13.47
C ARG A 58 25.84 0.68 13.88
N ALA A 59 26.80 1.06 13.02
CA ALA A 59 28.22 0.96 13.33
C ALA A 59 28.62 1.86 14.53
N GLU A 60 28.05 3.07 14.63
CA GLU A 60 28.28 3.94 15.78
C GLU A 60 27.72 3.33 17.08
N ALA A 61 26.52 2.74 17.05
CA ALA A 61 25.92 2.07 18.20
C ALA A 61 26.80 0.91 18.69
N GLU A 62 27.29 0.08 17.76
CA GLU A 62 28.16 -1.04 18.08
C GLU A 62 29.44 -0.59 18.80
N SER A 63 30.09 0.48 18.34
CA SER A 63 31.30 1.00 19.00
C SER A 63 31.07 1.58 20.41
N LYS A 64 29.81 1.85 20.78
CA LYS A 64 29.41 2.34 22.11
C LYS A 64 28.76 1.26 22.98
N GLY A 65 28.74 -0.01 22.53
CA GLY A 65 28.10 -1.10 23.25
C GLY A 65 26.56 -1.05 23.22
N VAL A 66 25.97 -0.25 22.33
CA VAL A 66 24.52 -0.20 22.11
C VAL A 66 24.14 -1.21 21.03
N PRO A 67 23.11 -2.06 21.24
CA PRO A 67 22.66 -3.00 20.21
C PRO A 67 22.32 -2.29 18.89
N PRO A 68 22.90 -2.68 17.74
CA PRO A 68 22.63 -2.04 16.46
C PRO A 68 21.15 -2.06 16.06
N GLN A 69 20.43 -3.12 16.46
CA GLN A 69 18.99 -3.24 16.17
C GLN A 69 18.17 -2.18 16.92
N LEU A 70 18.52 -1.88 18.18
CA LEU A 70 17.79 -0.90 19.00
C LEU A 70 17.81 0.48 18.35
N ILE A 71 18.99 0.96 17.93
CA ILE A 71 19.09 2.28 17.29
C ILE A 71 18.37 2.30 15.94
N GLU A 72 18.42 1.22 15.18
CA GLU A 72 17.70 1.11 13.92
C GLU A 72 16.18 1.18 14.13
N ASP A 73 15.65 0.48 15.13
CA ASP A 73 14.22 0.48 15.43
C ASP A 73 13.73 1.89 15.85
N ILE A 74 14.48 2.58 16.72
CA ILE A 74 14.22 3.96 17.13
C ILE A 74 14.21 4.90 15.92
N LEU A 75 15.25 4.82 15.08
CA LEU A 75 15.36 5.69 13.91
C LEU A 75 14.27 5.40 12.88
N ARG A 76 13.95 4.14 12.61
CA ARG A 76 12.85 3.76 11.71
C ARG A 76 11.49 4.21 12.23
N ARG A 77 11.22 4.13 13.54
CA ARG A 77 9.97 4.66 14.12
C ARG A 77 9.90 6.18 14.00
N THR A 78 11.02 6.87 14.24
CA THR A 78 11.07 8.34 14.15
C THR A 78 10.96 8.83 12.70
N MET A 79 11.56 8.11 11.74
CA MET A 79 11.38 8.40 10.31
C MET A 79 9.94 8.19 9.85
N ARG A 80 9.26 7.13 10.33
CA ARG A 80 7.84 6.91 10.05
C ARG A 80 6.97 8.09 10.51
N GLU A 81 7.27 8.65 11.67
CA GLU A 81 6.61 9.86 12.17
C GLU A 81 6.87 11.06 11.25
N SER A 82 8.11 11.21 10.79
CA SER A 82 8.53 12.30 9.89
C SER A 82 7.73 12.31 8.58
N TYR A 83 7.50 11.15 7.94
CA TYR A 83 6.71 11.09 6.70
C TYR A 83 5.22 11.38 6.89
N ALA A 84 4.70 11.16 8.10
CA ALA A 84 3.30 11.41 8.43
C ALA A 84 3.08 12.91 8.69
N SER A 85 4.00 13.57 9.39
CA SER A 85 3.95 15.01 9.68
C SER A 85 4.18 15.90 8.45
N GLU A 86 4.93 15.43 7.45
CA GLU A 86 5.15 16.17 6.18
C GLU A 86 3.85 16.37 5.37
N LYS A 87 2.74 15.70 5.73
CA LYS A 87 1.42 15.93 5.15
C LYS A 87 0.88 17.35 5.38
N ASP A 88 1.32 18.03 6.43
CA ASP A 88 0.76 19.33 6.83
C ASP A 88 1.52 20.52 6.21
N SER A 89 2.74 20.31 5.71
CA SER A 89 3.59 21.36 5.13
C SER A 89 3.35 21.63 3.63
N GLY A 90 2.48 20.86 2.99
CA GLY A 90 2.23 20.93 1.54
C GLY A 90 3.40 20.38 0.69
N PHE A 91 3.13 20.13 -0.59
CA PHE A 91 4.09 19.57 -1.54
C PHE A 91 4.32 20.54 -2.71
N LYS A 92 5.47 20.42 -3.39
CA LYS A 92 5.71 21.18 -4.62
C LYS A 92 4.64 20.84 -5.65
N CYS A 93 4.05 21.87 -6.24
CA CYS A 93 3.28 21.75 -7.48
C CYS A 93 4.23 21.62 -8.65
N LEU A 94 4.29 20.45 -9.31
CA LEU A 94 5.16 20.27 -10.48
C LEU A 94 4.60 20.90 -11.76
N ASN A 95 3.27 21.06 -11.84
CA ASN A 95 2.61 21.69 -12.98
C ASN A 95 1.62 22.76 -12.51
N PRO A 96 2.09 23.96 -12.11
CA PRO A 96 1.24 25.02 -11.57
C PRO A 96 0.22 25.58 -12.57
N GLU A 97 0.51 25.47 -13.86
CA GLU A 97 -0.36 25.93 -14.95
C GLU A 97 -1.46 24.90 -15.29
N LEU A 98 -1.47 23.73 -14.63
CA LEU A 98 -2.52 22.74 -14.81
C LEU A 98 -3.87 23.37 -14.42
N ARG A 99 -4.85 23.20 -15.30
CA ARG A 99 -6.24 23.49 -15.01
C ARG A 99 -6.78 22.55 -13.91
N SER A 100 -8.10 22.56 -13.71
CA SER A 100 -8.68 21.80 -12.60
C SER A 100 -8.43 20.29 -12.70
N VAL A 101 -8.11 19.68 -11.55
CA VAL A 101 -8.10 18.21 -11.37
C VAL A 101 -9.52 17.78 -10.99
N VAL A 102 -10.15 16.96 -11.81
CA VAL A 102 -11.50 16.44 -11.54
C VAL A 102 -11.39 14.99 -11.10
N ILE A 103 -11.91 14.68 -9.91
CA ILE A 103 -11.90 13.32 -9.36
C ILE A 103 -13.32 12.75 -9.40
N ILE A 104 -13.53 11.77 -10.28
CA ILE A 104 -14.80 11.06 -10.43
C ILE A 104 -14.86 9.94 -9.39
N GLY A 105 -15.88 9.98 -8.53
CA GLY A 105 -15.90 9.16 -7.32
C GLY A 105 -15.04 9.74 -6.19
N GLY A 106 -14.72 11.04 -6.21
CA GLY A 106 -13.86 11.71 -5.24
C GLY A 106 -14.36 11.68 -3.79
N ASN A 107 -15.64 11.38 -3.54
CA ASN A 107 -16.20 11.17 -2.20
C ASN A 107 -15.87 9.77 -1.63
N GLY A 108 -15.41 8.83 -2.48
CA GLY A 108 -14.91 7.53 -2.07
C GLY A 108 -13.62 7.63 -1.24
N GLN A 109 -13.22 6.53 -0.59
CA GLN A 109 -12.07 6.54 0.32
C GLN A 109 -10.76 6.88 -0.40
N LEU A 110 -10.48 6.21 -1.53
CA LEU A 110 -9.29 6.46 -2.34
C LEU A 110 -9.34 7.82 -3.06
N GLY A 111 -10.52 8.20 -3.56
CA GLY A 111 -10.75 9.52 -4.16
C GLY A 111 -10.48 10.68 -3.19
N ARG A 112 -10.88 10.54 -1.92
CA ARG A 112 -10.56 11.51 -0.86
C ARG A 112 -9.06 11.57 -0.57
N LEU A 113 -8.38 10.42 -0.56
CA LEU A 113 -6.93 10.37 -0.37
C LEU A 113 -6.21 11.16 -1.46
N PHE A 114 -6.42 10.84 -2.73
CA PHE A 114 -5.77 11.54 -3.84
C PHE A 114 -6.23 13.00 -3.95
N GLY A 115 -7.50 13.30 -3.72
CA GLY A 115 -8.01 14.67 -3.68
C GLY A 115 -7.32 15.52 -2.62
N ARG A 116 -7.02 14.97 -1.45
CA ARG A 116 -6.20 15.64 -0.44
C ARG A 116 -4.76 15.85 -0.92
N MET A 117 -4.13 14.83 -1.52
CA MET A 117 -2.75 14.94 -2.00
C MET A 117 -2.59 16.01 -3.08
N PHE A 118 -3.51 16.08 -4.04
CA PHE A 118 -3.52 17.14 -5.05
C PHE A 118 -3.72 18.53 -4.43
N LYS A 119 -4.64 18.70 -3.47
CA LYS A 119 -4.83 19.96 -2.75
C LYS A 119 -3.58 20.39 -1.98
N LEU A 120 -2.91 19.45 -1.30
CA LEU A 120 -1.66 19.71 -0.60
C LEU A 120 -0.52 20.09 -1.55
N SER A 121 -0.57 19.63 -2.80
CA SER A 121 0.33 20.07 -3.88
C SER A 121 -0.09 21.39 -4.54
N GLY A 122 -1.15 22.07 -4.09
CA GLY A 122 -1.59 23.35 -4.64
C GLY A 122 -2.49 23.28 -5.87
N TYR A 123 -2.95 22.09 -6.28
CA TYR A 123 -3.88 21.95 -7.41
C TYR A 123 -5.32 22.31 -7.02
N GLN A 124 -6.06 22.91 -7.96
CA GLN A 124 -7.51 23.08 -7.82
C GLN A 124 -8.21 21.74 -8.07
N VAL A 125 -8.86 21.20 -7.04
CA VAL A 125 -9.55 19.90 -7.12
C VAL A 125 -11.07 20.07 -7.12
N LYS A 126 -11.72 19.54 -8.15
CA LYS A 126 -13.17 19.37 -8.26
C LYS A 126 -13.54 17.90 -8.06
N VAL A 127 -14.72 17.62 -7.53
CA VAL A 127 -15.23 16.26 -7.31
C VAL A 127 -16.51 16.06 -8.11
N LEU A 128 -16.57 14.98 -8.88
CA LEU A 128 -17.80 14.53 -9.55
C LEU A 128 -18.31 13.27 -8.85
N GLY A 129 -19.37 13.42 -8.06
CA GLY A 129 -20.04 12.32 -7.37
C GLY A 129 -21.04 11.59 -8.25
N SER A 130 -21.59 10.49 -7.74
CA SER A 130 -22.60 9.70 -8.46
C SER A 130 -23.93 10.44 -8.70
N GLN A 131 -24.20 11.50 -7.94
CA GLN A 131 -25.41 12.33 -8.04
C GLN A 131 -25.17 13.65 -8.78
N ASP A 132 -23.95 13.94 -9.21
CA ASP A 132 -23.55 15.25 -9.76
C ASP A 132 -23.40 15.23 -11.30
N TRP A 133 -23.89 14.18 -11.96
CA TRP A 133 -23.75 14.02 -13.42
C TRP A 133 -24.50 15.08 -14.23
N ASP A 134 -25.49 15.75 -13.64
CA ASP A 134 -26.15 16.94 -14.20
C ASP A 134 -25.18 18.12 -14.39
N LYS A 135 -24.07 18.15 -13.66
CA LYS A 135 -23.03 19.20 -13.71
C LYS A 135 -21.74 18.71 -14.37
N ALA A 136 -21.74 17.50 -14.95
CA ALA A 136 -20.52 16.89 -15.49
C ALA A 136 -19.85 17.78 -16.55
N ASP A 137 -20.63 18.32 -17.49
CA ASP A 137 -20.10 19.17 -18.56
C ASP A 137 -19.42 20.44 -18.01
N GLU A 138 -20.03 21.10 -17.02
CA GLU A 138 -19.45 22.26 -16.34
C GLU A 138 -18.12 21.90 -15.66
N LEU A 139 -18.11 20.79 -14.90
CA LEU A 139 -16.94 20.39 -14.12
C LEU A 139 -15.79 19.91 -15.01
N LEU A 140 -16.09 19.27 -16.14
CA LEU A 140 -15.11 18.65 -17.04
C LEU A 140 -14.62 19.58 -18.16
N SER A 141 -15.38 20.63 -18.52
CA SER A 141 -15.07 21.54 -19.63
C SER A 141 -13.68 22.19 -19.55
N ASP A 142 -13.18 22.41 -18.34
CA ASP A 142 -11.87 23.01 -18.06
C ASP A 142 -10.98 22.08 -17.22
N ALA A 143 -11.12 20.77 -17.40
CA ALA A 143 -10.28 19.80 -16.72
C ALA A 143 -8.90 19.71 -17.40
N GLY A 144 -7.84 19.79 -16.60
CA GLY A 144 -6.48 19.44 -17.03
C GLY A 144 -6.10 17.99 -16.72
N LEU A 145 -6.78 17.41 -15.72
CA LEU A 145 -6.61 16.02 -15.30
C LEU A 145 -7.94 15.47 -14.81
N VAL A 146 -8.36 14.31 -15.33
CA VAL A 146 -9.51 13.55 -14.85
C VAL A 146 -9.03 12.24 -14.25
N VAL A 147 -9.45 11.96 -13.01
CA VAL A 147 -9.11 10.75 -12.26
C VAL A 147 -10.36 9.93 -11.99
N VAL A 148 -10.45 8.73 -12.55
CA VAL A 148 -11.56 7.79 -12.34
C VAL A 148 -11.26 6.87 -11.15
N THR A 149 -12.04 7.01 -10.08
CA THR A 149 -11.88 6.27 -8.82
C THR A 149 -13.23 5.75 -8.31
N VAL A 150 -13.95 5.07 -9.19
CA VAL A 150 -15.26 4.44 -8.91
C VAL A 150 -15.11 2.91 -8.75
N PRO A 151 -16.12 2.21 -8.19
CA PRO A 151 -16.12 0.75 -8.15
C PRO A 151 -15.89 0.12 -9.53
N ILE A 152 -15.18 -1.02 -9.57
CA ILE A 152 -14.72 -1.67 -10.80
C ILE A 152 -15.88 -1.99 -11.75
N HIS A 153 -17.00 -2.50 -11.21
CA HIS A 153 -18.19 -2.79 -12.01
C HIS A 153 -18.86 -1.55 -12.64
N LEU A 154 -18.58 -0.34 -12.16
CA LEU A 154 -19.10 0.93 -12.70
C LEU A 154 -18.10 1.62 -13.63
N THR A 155 -16.82 1.28 -13.56
CA THR A 155 -15.72 2.01 -14.22
C THR A 155 -15.95 2.18 -15.72
N LEU A 156 -16.27 1.11 -16.45
CA LEU A 156 -16.42 1.19 -17.91
C LEU A 156 -17.58 2.12 -18.30
N GLY A 157 -18.74 1.97 -17.66
CA GLY A 157 -19.90 2.82 -17.92
C GLY A 157 -19.71 4.28 -17.49
N VAL A 158 -18.79 4.55 -16.55
CA VAL A 158 -18.37 5.92 -16.20
C VAL A 158 -17.43 6.48 -17.26
N ILE A 159 -16.42 5.72 -17.70
CA ILE A 159 -15.48 6.14 -18.74
C ILE A 159 -16.20 6.45 -20.05
N GLU A 160 -17.18 5.62 -20.45
CA GLU A 160 -17.97 5.80 -21.67
C GLU A 160 -18.70 7.14 -21.79
N LYS A 161 -18.96 7.80 -20.64
CA LYS A 161 -19.60 9.12 -20.58
C LYS A 161 -18.62 10.29 -20.78
N LEU A 162 -17.31 10.05 -20.71
CA LEU A 162 -16.26 11.09 -20.74
C LEU A 162 -15.81 11.45 -22.16
N ARG A 163 -16.77 11.75 -23.06
CA ARG A 163 -16.48 11.97 -24.50
C ARG A 163 -16.12 13.41 -24.88
N GLN A 164 -16.27 14.35 -23.96
CA GLN A 164 -16.09 15.80 -24.22
C GLN A 164 -14.99 16.40 -23.34
N LEU A 165 -13.92 15.63 -23.10
CA LEU A 165 -12.76 16.15 -22.39
C LEU A 165 -11.95 17.06 -23.33
N PRO A 166 -11.30 18.11 -22.82
CA PRO A 166 -10.31 18.86 -23.60
C PRO A 166 -9.21 17.95 -24.16
N ASP A 167 -8.75 18.20 -25.38
CA ASP A 167 -7.79 17.34 -26.09
C ASP A 167 -6.46 17.14 -25.33
N ASP A 168 -6.04 18.13 -24.55
CA ASP A 168 -4.84 18.12 -23.72
C ASP A 168 -5.09 17.60 -22.29
N CYS A 169 -6.34 17.31 -21.91
CA CYS A 169 -6.68 16.77 -20.59
C CYS A 169 -6.06 15.37 -20.43
N ILE A 170 -5.41 15.12 -19.30
CA ILE A 170 -4.94 13.77 -18.97
C ILE A 170 -6.13 12.97 -18.40
N LEU A 171 -6.41 11.81 -18.97
CA LEU A 171 -7.40 10.87 -18.43
C LEU A 171 -6.68 9.68 -17.77
N CYS A 172 -6.97 9.44 -16.49
CA CYS A 172 -6.44 8.29 -15.77
C CYS A 172 -7.46 7.62 -14.85
N ASP A 173 -7.17 6.39 -14.46
CA ASP A 173 -7.97 5.62 -13.50
C ASP A 173 -7.12 5.14 -12.31
N LEU A 174 -7.76 4.80 -11.19
CA LEU A 174 -7.13 4.18 -10.02
C LEU A 174 -7.63 2.75 -9.75
N THR A 175 -8.17 2.06 -10.76
CA THR A 175 -8.81 0.75 -10.53
C THR A 175 -7.81 -0.37 -10.30
N SER A 176 -8.27 -1.50 -9.75
CA SER A 176 -7.41 -2.66 -9.48
C SER A 176 -7.18 -3.59 -10.67
N ILE A 177 -7.84 -3.34 -11.82
CA ILE A 177 -7.63 -4.05 -13.09
C ILE A 177 -7.24 -3.04 -14.16
N LYS A 178 -6.43 -3.39 -15.16
CA LYS A 178 -5.84 -2.37 -16.06
C LYS A 178 -6.23 -2.56 -17.52
N ALA A 179 -6.34 -3.78 -18.02
CA ALA A 179 -6.54 -4.00 -19.45
C ALA A 179 -7.86 -3.38 -19.97
N LYS A 180 -9.00 -3.70 -19.34
CA LYS A 180 -10.32 -3.18 -19.76
C LYS A 180 -10.47 -1.67 -19.53
N PRO A 181 -10.15 -1.11 -18.35
CA PRO A 181 -10.27 0.34 -18.13
C PRO A 181 -9.36 1.16 -19.03
N LEU A 182 -8.10 0.73 -19.24
CA LEU A 182 -7.16 1.45 -20.10
C LEU A 182 -7.66 1.48 -21.56
N ALA A 183 -8.13 0.34 -22.08
CA ALA A 183 -8.70 0.27 -23.41
C ALA A 183 -9.94 1.17 -23.56
N ALA A 184 -10.81 1.20 -22.55
CA ALA A 184 -11.99 2.08 -22.56
C ALA A 184 -11.60 3.56 -22.54
N MET A 185 -10.60 3.96 -21.74
CA MET A 185 -10.11 5.34 -21.72
C MET A 185 -9.52 5.75 -23.07
N LEU A 186 -8.72 4.88 -23.70
CA LEU A 186 -8.15 5.11 -25.03
C LEU A 186 -9.19 5.21 -26.15
N GLN A 187 -10.37 4.61 -25.96
CA GLN A 187 -11.47 4.64 -26.94
C GLN A 187 -12.29 5.92 -26.86
N VAL A 188 -12.45 6.51 -25.67
CA VAL A 188 -13.32 7.68 -25.46
C VAL A 188 -12.57 9.01 -25.50
N HIS A 189 -11.24 8.97 -25.35
CA HIS A 189 -10.40 10.16 -25.25
C HIS A 189 -9.23 10.08 -26.22
N GLU A 190 -9.06 11.13 -27.03
CA GLU A 190 -7.98 11.19 -28.02
C GLU A 190 -6.65 11.70 -27.43
N GLY A 191 -6.70 12.38 -26.28
CA GLY A 191 -5.56 12.97 -25.60
C GLY A 191 -4.73 12.01 -24.76
N PRO A 192 -3.95 12.54 -23.79
CA PRO A 192 -3.10 11.72 -22.93
C PRO A 192 -3.89 10.78 -22.01
N VAL A 193 -3.48 9.51 -21.95
CA VAL A 193 -4.12 8.46 -21.15
C VAL A 193 -3.08 7.63 -20.40
N VAL A 194 -3.30 7.41 -19.10
CA VAL A 194 -2.47 6.54 -18.25
C VAL A 194 -3.33 5.74 -17.28
N GLY A 195 -3.09 4.43 -17.18
CA GLY A 195 -3.74 3.60 -16.17
C GLY A 195 -2.91 3.54 -14.89
N LEU A 196 -3.53 3.69 -13.72
CA LEU A 196 -2.82 3.63 -12.43
C LEU A 196 -3.47 2.60 -11.50
N HIS A 197 -2.66 1.95 -10.67
CA HIS A 197 -3.13 1.07 -9.61
C HIS A 197 -2.29 1.32 -8.34
N PRO A 198 -2.83 2.09 -7.38
CA PRO A 198 -2.27 2.19 -6.04
C PRO A 198 -2.36 0.83 -5.34
N MET A 199 -1.23 0.20 -5.04
CA MET A 199 -1.15 -1.14 -4.42
C MET A 199 -1.41 -1.11 -2.90
N PHE A 200 -2.22 -0.16 -2.45
CA PHE A 200 -2.48 0.13 -1.05
C PHE A 200 -3.89 0.68 -0.83
N GLY A 201 -4.40 0.48 0.39
CA GLY A 201 -5.69 0.99 0.82
C GLY A 201 -5.64 2.47 1.24
N PRO A 202 -6.81 3.09 1.47
CA PRO A 202 -6.92 4.51 1.79
C PRO A 202 -6.37 4.90 3.17
N ASP A 203 -6.15 3.91 4.05
CA ASP A 203 -5.72 4.13 5.44
C ASP A 203 -4.21 4.36 5.60
N VAL A 204 -3.47 4.51 4.49
CA VAL A 204 -2.02 4.71 4.57
C VAL A 204 -1.64 6.05 5.25
N PRO A 205 -0.75 6.02 6.26
CA PRO A 205 -0.34 7.22 6.98
C PRO A 205 0.58 8.12 6.16
N SER A 206 1.12 7.65 5.03
CA SER A 206 1.89 8.42 4.03
C SER A 206 1.99 7.58 2.75
N LEU A 207 2.27 8.21 1.60
CA LEU A 207 2.59 7.47 0.37
C LEU A 207 4.06 7.02 0.30
N ALA A 208 4.88 7.39 1.29
CA ALA A 208 6.24 6.90 1.41
C ALA A 208 6.28 5.36 1.38
N LYS A 209 7.11 4.81 0.48
CA LYS A 209 7.32 3.36 0.27
C LYS A 209 6.09 2.61 -0.26
N GLN A 210 5.01 3.32 -0.59
CA GLN A 210 3.85 2.70 -1.22
C GLN A 210 4.11 2.53 -2.71
N VAL A 211 3.61 1.45 -3.30
CA VAL A 211 3.78 1.19 -4.73
C VAL A 211 2.57 1.71 -5.50
N ILE A 212 2.81 2.46 -6.58
CA ILE A 212 1.81 2.76 -7.60
C ILE A 212 2.29 2.12 -8.88
N VAL A 213 1.52 1.14 -9.36
CA VAL A 213 1.74 0.58 -10.69
C VAL A 213 1.13 1.52 -11.72
N TYR A 214 1.81 1.70 -12.86
CA TYR A 214 1.27 2.46 -13.98
C TYR A 214 1.42 1.70 -15.30
N CYS A 215 0.42 1.85 -16.16
CA CYS A 215 0.36 1.27 -17.49
C CYS A 215 0.20 2.40 -18.50
N ASP A 216 1.16 2.54 -19.40
CA ASP A 216 1.14 3.58 -20.42
C ASP A 216 -0.02 3.35 -21.41
N GLY A 217 -0.78 4.42 -21.69
CA GLY A 217 -1.82 4.43 -22.72
C GLY A 217 -1.38 5.22 -23.95
N ARG A 218 -1.40 6.55 -23.84
CA ARG A 218 -1.09 7.49 -24.93
C ARG A 218 -0.53 8.80 -24.40
N GLY A 219 0.41 9.43 -25.12
CA GLY A 219 0.93 10.76 -24.79
C GLY A 219 1.75 10.79 -23.50
N ASN A 220 2.70 9.85 -23.35
CA ASN A 220 3.46 9.65 -22.13
C ASN A 220 4.25 10.87 -21.67
N GLU A 221 4.66 11.70 -22.62
CA GLU A 221 5.37 12.95 -22.43
C GLU A 221 4.52 13.99 -21.67
N HIS A 222 3.19 13.92 -21.81
CA HIS A 222 2.26 14.89 -21.22
C HIS A 222 1.95 14.61 -19.75
N TYR A 223 2.12 13.37 -19.28
CA TYR A 223 1.84 12.97 -17.89
C TYR A 223 3.09 12.61 -17.07
N GLN A 224 4.31 12.83 -17.58
CA GLN A 224 5.53 12.59 -16.78
C GLN A 224 5.55 13.40 -15.48
N TRP A 225 5.06 14.64 -15.51
CA TRP A 225 4.98 15.47 -14.30
C TRP A 225 4.08 14.82 -13.23
N LEU A 226 3.02 14.11 -13.64
CA LEU A 226 2.09 13.45 -12.71
C LEU A 226 2.76 12.25 -12.03
N LEU A 227 3.51 11.45 -12.80
CA LEU A 227 4.33 10.36 -12.25
C LEU A 227 5.38 10.92 -11.28
N GLN A 228 6.09 11.98 -11.66
CA GLN A 228 7.04 12.65 -10.78
C GLN A 228 6.37 13.22 -9.52
N GLN A 229 5.12 13.70 -9.63
CA GLN A 229 4.37 14.20 -8.49
C GLN A 229 4.08 13.08 -7.48
N PHE A 230 3.73 11.88 -7.95
CA PHE A 230 3.57 10.69 -7.09
C PHE A 230 4.89 10.29 -6.41
N ALA A 231 6.01 10.37 -7.12
CA ALA A 231 7.33 10.13 -6.55
C ALA A 231 7.69 11.18 -5.48
N ILE A 232 7.32 12.45 -5.68
CA ILE A 232 7.48 13.51 -4.65
C ILE A 232 6.70 13.15 -3.39
N TRP A 233 5.48 12.64 -3.53
CA TRP A 233 4.69 12.15 -2.41
C TRP A 233 5.28 10.91 -1.72
N GLY A 234 6.34 10.32 -2.28
CA GLY A 234 7.10 9.21 -1.71
C GLY A 234 6.72 7.84 -2.27
N ALA A 235 5.83 7.79 -3.27
CA ALA A 235 5.46 6.54 -3.90
C ALA A 235 6.60 5.99 -4.79
N SER A 236 6.75 4.68 -4.79
CA SER A 236 7.58 3.95 -5.74
C SER A 236 6.74 3.58 -6.96
N LEU A 237 7.20 4.01 -8.14
CA LEU A 237 6.48 3.74 -9.39
C LEU A 237 6.99 2.46 -10.04
N CYS A 238 6.07 1.64 -10.52
CA CYS A 238 6.37 0.43 -11.27
C CYS A 238 5.63 0.48 -12.61
N GLN A 239 6.39 0.58 -13.70
CA GLN A 239 5.83 0.48 -15.04
C GLN A 239 5.58 -0.98 -15.39
N ILE A 240 4.42 -1.28 -15.98
CA ILE A 240 4.11 -2.61 -16.51
C ILE A 240 3.06 -2.50 -17.62
N ASP A 241 3.06 -3.46 -18.54
CA ASP A 241 1.96 -3.60 -19.50
C ASP A 241 0.63 -3.95 -18.79
N ALA A 242 -0.49 -3.46 -19.32
CA ALA A 242 -1.80 -3.67 -18.69
C ALA A 242 -2.25 -5.14 -18.66
N ALA A 243 -1.91 -5.93 -19.69
CA ALA A 243 -2.22 -7.35 -19.70
C ALA A 243 -1.27 -8.15 -18.79
N GLU A 244 0.00 -7.75 -18.71
CA GLU A 244 0.94 -8.34 -17.75
C GLU A 244 0.58 -8.04 -16.30
N HIS A 245 0.15 -6.81 -16.02
CA HIS A 245 -0.43 -6.43 -14.72
C HIS A 245 -1.57 -7.36 -14.32
N ASP A 246 -2.59 -7.50 -15.17
CA ASP A 246 -3.78 -8.27 -14.83
C ASP A 246 -3.44 -9.75 -14.63
N ARG A 247 -2.52 -10.31 -15.44
CA ARG A 247 -1.99 -11.68 -15.22
C ARG A 247 -1.29 -11.82 -13.87
N GLY A 248 -0.51 -10.83 -13.45
CA GLY A 248 0.13 -10.81 -12.13
C GLY A 248 -0.90 -10.74 -10.99
N MET A 249 -1.94 -9.92 -11.15
CA MET A 249 -3.00 -9.75 -10.16
C MET A 249 -3.85 -11.01 -9.97
N THR A 250 -3.91 -11.91 -10.95
CA THR A 250 -4.52 -13.24 -10.76
C THR A 250 -3.89 -14.01 -9.58
N LEU A 251 -2.57 -13.92 -9.38
CA LEU A 251 -1.88 -14.53 -8.24
C LEU A 251 -1.90 -13.62 -7.01
N ILE A 252 -1.54 -12.35 -7.18
CA ILE A 252 -1.31 -11.40 -6.08
C ILE A 252 -2.61 -11.04 -5.36
N GLN A 253 -3.71 -10.87 -6.10
CA GLN A 253 -4.99 -10.43 -5.56
C GLN A 253 -6.05 -11.54 -5.65
N ALA A 254 -6.40 -12.02 -6.85
CA ALA A 254 -7.56 -12.88 -7.02
C ALA A 254 -7.43 -14.19 -6.23
N LEU A 255 -6.34 -14.95 -6.45
CA LEU A 255 -6.10 -16.19 -5.73
C LEU A 255 -5.88 -15.96 -4.23
N ARG A 256 -5.13 -14.93 -3.85
CA ARG A 256 -4.84 -14.61 -2.44
C ARG A 256 -6.10 -14.22 -1.65
N HIS A 257 -6.97 -13.40 -2.23
CA HIS A 257 -8.22 -13.01 -1.61
C HIS A 257 -9.21 -14.18 -1.58
N PHE A 258 -9.31 -14.95 -2.67
CA PHE A 258 -10.18 -16.13 -2.71
C PHE A 258 -9.79 -17.17 -1.64
N THR A 259 -8.50 -17.48 -1.48
CA THR A 259 -8.04 -18.42 -0.45
C THR A 259 -8.35 -17.95 0.97
N SER A 260 -8.18 -16.65 1.22
CA SER A 260 -8.53 -16.03 2.52
C SER A 260 -10.05 -16.06 2.75
N PHE A 261 -10.85 -15.77 1.72
CA PHE A 261 -12.31 -15.88 1.76
C PHE A 261 -12.77 -17.31 2.03
N ALA A 262 -12.23 -18.29 1.30
CA ALA A 262 -12.59 -19.70 1.43
C ALA A 262 -12.21 -20.24 2.81
N TYR A 263 -11.05 -19.88 3.35
CA TYR A 263 -10.65 -20.25 4.70
C TYR A 263 -11.57 -19.63 5.76
N GLY A 264 -11.89 -18.33 5.64
CA GLY A 264 -12.86 -17.69 6.54
C GLY A 264 -14.26 -18.32 6.45
N LEU A 265 -14.74 -18.64 5.24
CA LEU A 265 -15.99 -19.35 5.01
C LEU A 265 -16.00 -20.77 5.60
N HIS A 266 -14.85 -21.44 5.64
CA HIS A 266 -14.72 -22.72 6.33
C HIS A 266 -14.79 -22.53 7.85
N LEU A 267 -14.07 -21.55 8.41
CA LEU A 267 -14.11 -21.24 9.85
C LEU A 267 -15.53 -20.92 10.33
N THR A 268 -16.37 -20.26 9.54
CA THR A 268 -17.77 -19.98 9.95
C THR A 268 -18.61 -21.26 10.03
N LYS A 269 -18.29 -22.29 9.23
CA LYS A 269 -18.99 -23.59 9.27
C LYS A 269 -18.55 -24.43 10.47
N GLU A 270 -17.25 -24.43 10.77
CA GLU A 270 -16.72 -25.10 11.97
C GLU A 270 -17.12 -24.38 13.26
N ASN A 271 -17.37 -23.06 13.17
CA ASN A 271 -17.81 -22.19 14.25
C ASN A 271 -16.99 -22.35 15.56
N PRO A 272 -15.65 -22.28 15.53
CA PRO A 272 -14.85 -22.40 16.73
C PRO A 272 -15.00 -21.15 17.62
N ASN A 273 -14.73 -21.30 18.92
CA ASN A 273 -14.65 -20.14 19.81
C ASN A 273 -13.39 -19.32 19.50
N LEU A 274 -13.53 -18.26 18.71
CA LEU A 274 -12.42 -17.42 18.27
C LEU A 274 -11.67 -16.78 19.44
N ALA A 275 -12.36 -16.38 20.51
CA ALA A 275 -11.71 -15.83 21.70
C ALA A 275 -10.79 -16.86 22.37
N GLN A 276 -11.20 -18.13 22.40
CA GLN A 276 -10.35 -19.21 22.90
C GLN A 276 -9.15 -19.47 21.99
N LEU A 277 -9.34 -19.49 20.66
CA LEU A 277 -8.23 -19.64 19.72
C LEU A 277 -7.18 -18.54 19.90
N LEU A 278 -7.62 -17.29 20.06
CA LEU A 278 -6.73 -16.14 20.28
C LEU A 278 -5.96 -16.24 21.60
N LYS A 279 -6.55 -16.80 22.66
CA LYS A 279 -5.84 -17.05 23.94
C LYS A 279 -4.75 -18.11 23.80
N LEU A 280 -4.95 -19.10 22.94
CA LEU A 280 -3.99 -20.17 22.67
C LEU A 280 -2.93 -19.77 21.62
N SER A 281 -3.14 -18.66 20.91
CA SER A 281 -2.29 -18.22 19.81
C SER A 281 -1.03 -17.50 20.30
N SER A 282 0.12 -17.94 19.81
CA SER A 282 1.34 -17.12 19.81
C SER A 282 1.16 -15.90 18.87
N PRO A 283 2.04 -14.89 18.91
CA PRO A 283 1.92 -13.71 18.03
C PRO A 283 1.76 -14.05 16.54
N ILE A 284 2.43 -15.10 16.04
CA ILE A 284 2.33 -15.51 14.63
C ILE A 284 0.96 -16.10 14.30
N TYR A 285 0.44 -17.01 15.12
CA TYR A 285 -0.89 -17.58 14.87
C TYR A 285 -2.00 -16.54 14.99
N ARG A 286 -1.84 -15.58 15.92
CA ARG A 286 -2.75 -14.43 16.02
C ARG A 286 -2.69 -13.58 14.74
N LEU A 287 -1.49 -13.32 14.21
CA LEU A 287 -1.32 -12.57 12.97
C LEU A 287 -1.95 -13.30 11.78
N GLU A 288 -1.77 -14.61 11.65
CA GLU A 288 -2.40 -15.42 10.60
C GLU A 288 -3.94 -15.29 10.62
N LEU A 289 -4.56 -15.43 11.79
CA LEU A 289 -6.00 -15.23 11.95
C LEU A 289 -6.42 -13.78 11.66
N ALA A 290 -5.63 -12.79 12.08
CA ALA A 290 -5.90 -11.38 11.78
C ALA A 290 -5.83 -11.08 10.28
N MET A 291 -4.90 -11.70 9.54
CA MET A 291 -4.77 -11.56 8.09
C MET A 291 -5.96 -12.12 7.32
N VAL A 292 -6.61 -13.17 7.83
CA VAL A 292 -7.88 -13.68 7.30
C VAL A 292 -9.02 -12.75 7.70
N GLY A 293 -9.15 -12.44 8.99
CA GLY A 293 -10.27 -11.66 9.54
C GLY A 293 -10.38 -10.25 8.94
N ARG A 294 -9.24 -9.60 8.70
CA ARG A 294 -9.20 -8.24 8.11
C ARG A 294 -9.79 -8.16 6.70
N LEU A 295 -9.87 -9.27 5.96
CA LEU A 295 -10.54 -9.30 4.67
C LEU A 295 -12.03 -8.97 4.82
N PHE A 296 -12.68 -9.54 5.83
CA PHE A 296 -14.12 -9.38 6.10
C PHE A 296 -14.47 -8.05 6.77
N GLY A 297 -13.47 -7.25 7.17
CA GLY A 297 -13.64 -5.88 7.64
C GLY A 297 -13.66 -4.82 6.53
N GLN A 298 -13.60 -5.24 5.26
CA GLN A 298 -13.52 -4.37 4.08
C GLN A 298 -14.75 -4.55 3.17
N ASP A 299 -14.84 -3.78 2.07
CA ASP A 299 -16.01 -3.82 1.16
C ASP A 299 -16.07 -5.14 0.37
N PRO A 300 -17.13 -5.97 0.53
CA PRO A 300 -17.25 -7.23 -0.21
C PRO A 300 -17.39 -7.03 -1.73
N HIS A 301 -17.93 -5.90 -2.20
CA HIS A 301 -18.10 -5.66 -3.64
C HIS A 301 -16.75 -5.50 -4.35
N LEU A 302 -15.77 -4.85 -3.70
CA LEU A 302 -14.42 -4.72 -4.24
C LEU A 302 -13.78 -6.09 -4.48
N TYR A 303 -13.87 -7.00 -3.50
CA TYR A 303 -13.31 -8.35 -3.66
C TYR A 303 -14.08 -9.20 -4.65
N GLY A 304 -15.41 -9.08 -4.68
CA GLY A 304 -16.25 -9.70 -5.69
C GLY A 304 -15.84 -9.28 -7.09
N ASP A 305 -15.72 -7.96 -7.32
CA ASP A 305 -15.31 -7.40 -8.60
C ASP A 305 -13.91 -7.86 -9.03
N ILE A 306 -12.93 -7.87 -8.10
CA ILE A 306 -11.57 -8.32 -8.39
C ILE A 306 -11.56 -9.80 -8.77
N ILE A 307 -12.15 -10.67 -7.94
CA ILE A 307 -12.12 -12.12 -8.14
C ILE A 307 -12.85 -12.50 -9.43
N LEU A 308 -13.98 -11.85 -9.71
CA LEU A 308 -14.84 -12.14 -10.87
C LEU A 308 -14.51 -11.31 -12.12
N SER A 309 -13.45 -10.50 -12.08
CA SER A 309 -13.10 -9.58 -13.19
C SER A 309 -12.73 -10.26 -14.50
N SER A 310 -12.27 -11.52 -14.44
CA SER A 310 -11.78 -12.27 -15.59
C SER A 310 -11.99 -13.80 -15.46
N PRO A 311 -12.22 -14.52 -16.58
CA PRO A 311 -12.27 -15.98 -16.58
C PRO A 311 -10.97 -16.65 -16.10
N GLU A 312 -9.82 -16.03 -16.38
CA GLU A 312 -8.50 -16.53 -15.98
C GLU A 312 -8.36 -16.63 -14.46
N ASN A 313 -9.01 -15.74 -13.71
CA ASN A 313 -9.07 -15.83 -12.25
C ASN A 313 -9.80 -17.09 -11.78
N ILE A 314 -10.91 -17.44 -12.44
CA ILE A 314 -11.69 -18.65 -12.14
C ILE A 314 -10.84 -19.89 -12.48
N GLU A 315 -10.17 -19.90 -13.62
CA GLU A 315 -9.27 -21.00 -14.00
C GLU A 315 -8.11 -21.16 -13.01
N MET A 316 -7.55 -20.05 -12.51
CA MET A 316 -6.51 -20.09 -11.48
C MET A 316 -7.04 -20.70 -10.17
N ILE A 317 -8.23 -20.30 -9.74
CA ILE A 317 -8.87 -20.86 -8.55
C ILE A 317 -9.12 -22.36 -8.72
N GLN A 318 -9.57 -22.80 -9.90
CA GLN A 318 -9.76 -24.23 -10.19
C GLN A 318 -8.43 -25.01 -10.21
N ARG A 319 -7.34 -24.43 -10.73
CA ARG A 319 -5.99 -25.02 -10.65
C ARG A 319 -5.55 -25.16 -9.20
N PHE A 320 -5.76 -24.13 -8.38
CA PHE A 320 -5.43 -24.18 -6.96
C PHE A 320 -6.27 -25.23 -6.20
N HIS A 321 -7.56 -25.34 -6.51
CA HIS A 321 -8.42 -26.38 -5.93
C HIS A 321 -7.89 -27.79 -6.22
N ARG A 322 -7.45 -28.07 -7.45
CA ARG A 322 -6.81 -29.36 -7.79
C ARG A 322 -5.54 -29.61 -6.98
N CYS A 323 -4.67 -28.59 -6.87
CA CYS A 323 -3.46 -28.67 -6.04
C CYS A 323 -3.80 -28.95 -4.56
N LEU A 324 -4.87 -28.34 -4.03
CA LEU A 324 -5.33 -28.60 -2.67
C LEU A 324 -5.84 -30.05 -2.50
N SER A 325 -6.56 -30.58 -3.49
CA SER A 325 -6.97 -32.00 -3.51
C SER A 325 -5.77 -32.93 -3.47
N GLU A 326 -4.75 -32.69 -4.31
CA GLU A 326 -3.51 -33.47 -4.34
C GLU A 326 -2.77 -33.41 -2.99
N ALA A 327 -2.73 -32.25 -2.35
CA ALA A 327 -2.13 -32.10 -1.02
C ALA A 327 -2.89 -32.87 0.07
N VAL A 328 -4.23 -32.92 -0.01
CA VAL A 328 -5.07 -33.70 0.91
C VAL A 328 -4.85 -35.20 0.71
N GLU A 329 -4.74 -35.68 -0.53
CA GLU A 329 -4.44 -37.08 -0.84
C GLU A 329 -3.09 -37.49 -0.26
N LEU A 330 -2.08 -36.65 -0.41
CA LEU A 330 -0.74 -36.87 0.14
C LEU A 330 -0.76 -37.04 1.67
N VAL A 331 -1.49 -36.18 2.38
CA VAL A 331 -1.63 -36.27 3.85
C VAL A 331 -2.46 -37.49 4.25
N SER A 332 -3.53 -37.79 3.51
CA SER A 332 -4.43 -38.92 3.79
C SER A 332 -3.74 -40.28 3.60
N ALA A 333 -2.77 -40.36 2.70
CA ALA A 333 -1.95 -41.56 2.50
C ALA A 333 -0.97 -41.82 3.66
N GLY A 334 -0.73 -40.86 4.56
CA GLY A 334 0.22 -40.98 5.66
C GLY A 334 1.68 -41.05 5.21
N ASP A 335 1.99 -40.74 3.95
CA ASP A 335 3.34 -40.81 3.38
C ASP A 335 4.14 -39.55 3.72
N LYS A 336 4.78 -39.58 4.89
CA LYS A 336 5.67 -38.51 5.36
C LYS A 336 6.83 -38.24 4.41
N ALA A 337 7.37 -39.27 3.74
CA ALA A 337 8.53 -39.10 2.87
C ALA A 337 8.16 -38.28 1.63
N SER A 338 7.02 -38.62 1.00
CA SER A 338 6.49 -37.85 -0.12
C SER A 338 6.09 -36.43 0.29
N PHE A 339 5.52 -36.23 1.49
CA PHE A 339 5.26 -34.89 2.02
C PHE A 339 6.53 -34.04 2.13
N VAL A 340 7.60 -34.58 2.74
CA VAL A 340 8.88 -33.88 2.88
C VAL A 340 9.49 -33.55 1.53
N ALA A 341 9.47 -34.47 0.57
CA ALA A 341 9.98 -34.23 -0.77
C ALA A 341 9.24 -33.09 -1.50
N GLN A 342 7.91 -33.03 -1.38
CA GLN A 342 7.12 -31.92 -1.94
C GLN A 342 7.40 -30.59 -1.22
N PHE A 343 7.54 -30.62 0.11
CA PHE A 343 7.90 -29.44 0.89
C PHE A 343 9.27 -28.88 0.46
N GLU A 344 10.29 -29.73 0.30
CA GLU A 344 11.62 -29.33 -0.16
C GLU A 344 11.60 -28.76 -1.57
N ARG A 345 10.79 -29.33 -2.47
CA ARG A 345 10.59 -28.80 -3.82
C ARG A 345 9.99 -27.38 -3.81
N VAL A 346 9.01 -27.14 -2.94
CA VAL A 346 8.45 -25.78 -2.75
C VAL A 346 9.49 -24.85 -2.16
N SER A 347 10.26 -25.29 -1.15
CA SER A 347 11.34 -24.51 -0.56
C SER A 347 12.42 -24.13 -1.57
N GLN A 348 12.79 -25.04 -2.47
CA GLN A 348 13.74 -24.77 -3.55
C GLN A 348 13.21 -23.75 -4.55
N TRP A 349 11.91 -23.79 -4.87
CA TRP A 349 11.29 -22.82 -5.76
C TRP A 349 11.26 -21.41 -5.15
N PHE A 350 10.94 -21.29 -3.85
CA PHE A 350 11.08 -20.02 -3.13
C PHE A 350 12.54 -19.57 -3.02
N GLY A 351 13.50 -20.51 -2.97
CA GLY A 351 14.93 -20.22 -2.90
C GLY A 351 15.27 -19.32 -1.71
N ASP A 352 16.11 -18.32 -1.96
CA ASP A 352 16.58 -17.36 -0.95
C ASP A 352 15.44 -16.55 -0.30
N TYR A 353 14.31 -16.37 -1.00
CA TYR A 353 13.15 -15.68 -0.45
C TYR A 353 12.56 -16.40 0.76
N SER A 354 12.71 -17.72 0.89
CA SER A 354 12.25 -18.45 2.08
C SER A 354 12.89 -17.92 3.35
N GLN A 355 14.22 -17.74 3.33
CA GLN A 355 14.99 -17.24 4.47
C GLN A 355 14.74 -15.75 4.69
N GLN A 356 14.65 -14.99 3.60
CA GLN A 356 14.32 -13.56 3.66
C GLN A 356 12.96 -13.32 4.33
N PHE A 357 11.89 -13.98 3.87
CA PHE A 357 10.55 -13.82 4.44
C PHE A 357 10.45 -14.33 5.88
N MET A 358 11.22 -15.36 6.25
CA MET A 358 11.33 -15.79 7.64
C MET A 358 11.95 -14.69 8.51
N HIS A 359 13.02 -14.04 8.06
CA HIS A 359 13.64 -12.95 8.82
C HIS A 359 12.73 -11.71 8.91
N GLU A 360 12.09 -11.33 7.80
CA GLU A 360 11.16 -10.21 7.74
C GLU A 360 9.96 -10.42 8.69
N SER A 361 9.36 -11.61 8.65
CA SER A 361 8.23 -11.95 9.52
C SER A 361 8.62 -11.95 10.99
N GLN A 362 9.81 -12.44 11.37
CA GLN A 362 10.30 -12.36 12.75
C GLN A 362 10.39 -10.92 13.26
N ASN A 363 10.85 -9.98 12.43
CA ASN A 363 10.93 -8.57 12.80
C ASN A 363 9.55 -7.93 12.94
N LEU A 364 8.60 -8.26 12.05
CA LEU A 364 7.20 -7.85 12.18
C LEU A 364 6.55 -8.38 13.47
N LEU A 365 6.82 -9.64 13.82
CA LEU A 365 6.27 -10.28 15.00
C LEU A 365 6.81 -9.69 16.30
N LYS A 366 8.09 -9.30 16.35
CA LYS A 366 8.66 -8.60 17.52
C LYS A 366 7.88 -7.32 17.80
N GLN A 367 7.67 -6.49 16.77
CA GLN A 367 6.89 -5.26 16.89
C GLN A 367 5.42 -5.53 17.28
N ALA A 368 4.81 -6.58 16.74
CA ALA A 368 3.44 -6.96 17.08
C ALA A 368 3.33 -7.47 18.53
N ASN A 369 4.36 -8.14 19.04
CA ASN A 369 4.40 -8.68 20.40
C ASN A 369 4.49 -7.57 21.46
N ASP A 370 5.23 -6.50 21.18
CA ASP A 370 5.36 -5.35 22.10
C ASP A 370 4.01 -4.64 22.36
N ALA A 371 3.07 -4.73 21.42
CA ALA A 371 1.72 -4.16 21.55
C ALA A 371 0.74 -5.05 22.36
N ILE A 372 1.14 -6.27 22.76
CA ILE A 372 0.27 -7.20 23.48
C ILE A 372 0.46 -7.00 24.99
N HIS A 373 -0.53 -6.40 25.63
CA HIS A 373 -0.66 -6.47 27.09
C HIS A 373 -1.26 -7.81 27.50
N ARG A 374 -0.44 -8.68 28.10
CA ARG A 374 -0.93 -9.83 28.87
C ARG A 374 -1.11 -9.36 30.31
N GLY A 375 -2.35 -9.00 30.65
CA GLY A 375 -2.80 -8.78 32.02
C GLY A 375 -3.06 -10.10 32.73
#